data_AF-A0A817TQQ0-F1
#
_entry.id   AF-A0A817TQQ0-F1
#
_cell.length_a   1.000
_cell.length_b   1.000
_cell.length_c   1.000
_cell.angle_alpha   90.00
_cell.angle_beta   90.00
_cell.angle_gamma   90.00
#
_symmetry.space_group_name_H-M   'P 1'
#
loop_
_entity.id
_entity.type
_entity.pdbx_description
1 polymer ?
#
loop_
_entity_poly.entity_id
_entity_poly.type
_entity_poly.pdbx_seq_one_letter_code
_entity_poly.pdbx_strand_id
1 'polypeptide(L)'
;MSSTDDSYSMASSLPSSLDQTPLSSLSAASSYASLVNCDDTISMHNEKHQQQQQQQQQQQQHFIRKPKRNSPTNESKLSPTSDSNNMNNKINNGFNHIYSTNNKRTSHSTLQNRHVNKLCSILEEPIEIHGQGNFPTLNIVSKDFLIELRRAFHLNNIDVKDVRLNGGAASYVLTNDKSFSYSDIDFIFRCDLSSELVWTQIKTTVCECLYRHISSTNASSSSQLSFSPIIIQAAYVEKVVRVINPSNNDSWALMSLCNVNGQNIELKFVDRMKRQFQFSVDSFQILLDPLLDHYEQLLKYQQPTNKKQAQYYQYHHHSKQQYDYRLSRNNRYLSSYNLPTISVECVYGSFESALTHLNRRLIATTSPERICGGGLLKYCLLLTRGYRPYDNGIASWQLEKLMCSRFFIDYADINEQEYKLLAFLSSHFSNDDSAKYRYLLQLRLIIERSTVCLMAHERNLTLTLITQLATDYYYRLYDEYNIYSLMGETTTAEVTVPNSITIDVIYHNEWDEWKSLYAPQKKQIQSQQDN
;
A
#
# COMPACT_ATOMS: atom_id res chain seq x y z
N MET A 1 -53.83 69.30 -24.46
CA MET A 1 -54.43 69.13 -23.12
C MET A 1 -53.32 68.66 -22.20
N SER A 2 -52.96 69.51 -21.22
CA SER A 2 -52.33 69.24 -19.90
C SER A 2 -51.37 68.04 -19.79
N SER A 3 -50.14 68.16 -19.27
CA SER A 3 -49.59 69.17 -18.36
C SER A 3 -48.13 68.80 -18.02
N THR A 4 -47.24 69.81 -18.06
CA THR A 4 -46.20 70.22 -17.07
C THR A 4 -45.26 69.16 -16.46
N ASP A 5 -43.97 69.40 -16.19
CA ASP A 5 -43.08 70.56 -16.34
C ASP A 5 -41.65 70.09 -16.04
N ASP A 6 -40.69 70.81 -16.62
CA ASP A 6 -39.25 70.72 -16.36
C ASP A 6 -38.80 71.68 -15.24
N SER A 7 -37.66 71.32 -14.63
CA SER A 7 -36.59 72.19 -14.07
C SER A 7 -36.74 72.80 -12.66
N TYR A 8 -35.78 72.51 -11.77
CA TYR A 8 -34.68 73.43 -11.42
C TYR A 8 -33.64 72.77 -10.47
N SER A 9 -32.36 73.06 -10.72
CA SER A 9 -31.16 72.63 -9.97
C SER A 9 -30.87 73.51 -8.74
N MET A 10 -30.08 73.01 -7.78
CA MET A 10 -28.86 73.69 -7.28
C MET A 10 -28.08 72.85 -6.24
N ALA A 11 -26.81 72.60 -6.59
CA ALA A 11 -25.57 72.54 -5.79
C ALA A 11 -25.52 71.93 -4.36
N SER A 12 -24.65 70.94 -4.12
CA SER A 12 -23.31 71.18 -3.51
C SER A 12 -22.50 69.91 -3.19
N SER A 13 -21.18 70.03 -3.42
CA SER A 13 -20.02 69.30 -2.84
C SER A 13 -19.71 67.81 -3.17
N LEU A 14 -18.65 67.65 -4.00
CA LEU A 14 -17.67 66.54 -4.11
C LEU A 14 -16.80 66.40 -2.81
N PRO A 15 -15.82 65.46 -2.66
CA PRO A 15 -15.30 64.39 -3.57
C PRO A 15 -14.99 63.00 -2.93
N SER A 16 -14.59 62.05 -3.81
CA SER A 16 -13.63 60.93 -3.61
C SER A 16 -14.08 59.72 -2.75
N SER A 17 -13.85 58.45 -3.08
CA SER A 17 -12.88 57.80 -3.98
C SER A 17 -13.41 56.42 -4.40
N LEU A 18 -13.01 55.97 -5.58
CA LEU A 18 -13.21 54.62 -6.09
C LEU A 18 -12.38 53.62 -5.29
N ASP A 19 -12.93 52.43 -5.05
CA ASP A 19 -12.19 51.20 -5.32
C ASP A 19 -13.13 50.10 -5.83
N GLN A 20 -12.73 49.50 -6.94
CA GLN A 20 -13.47 48.51 -7.72
C GLN A 20 -13.07 47.09 -7.28
N THR A 21 -14.05 46.19 -7.17
CA THR A 21 -13.84 44.74 -7.28
C THR A 21 -14.93 44.14 -8.17
N PRO A 22 -14.61 43.46 -9.29
CA PRO A 22 -15.61 42.88 -10.17
C PRO A 22 -15.91 41.41 -9.85
N LEU A 23 -17.17 41.06 -10.11
CA LEU A 23 -17.72 39.71 -10.20
C LEU A 23 -16.92 38.81 -11.16
N SER A 24 -16.62 37.58 -10.74
CA SER A 24 -16.55 36.43 -11.66
C SER A 24 -16.84 35.13 -10.90
N SER A 25 -18.08 34.64 -11.02
CA SER A 25 -18.44 33.26 -10.70
C SER A 25 -19.31 32.77 -11.84
N LEU A 26 -18.73 31.92 -12.72
CA LEU A 26 -19.37 31.00 -13.68
C LEU A 26 -18.35 30.61 -14.78
N SER A 27 -17.52 29.59 -14.53
CA SER A 27 -16.77 28.92 -15.62
C SER A 27 -16.41 27.44 -15.38
N ALA A 28 -17.01 26.76 -14.39
CA ALA A 28 -16.64 25.37 -14.08
C ALA A 28 -17.39 24.28 -14.87
N ALA A 29 -18.20 24.63 -15.88
CA ALA A 29 -19.11 23.67 -16.54
C ALA A 29 -18.75 23.28 -17.99
N SER A 30 -17.62 23.73 -18.56
CA SER A 30 -17.34 23.53 -20.00
C SER A 30 -16.29 22.46 -20.35
N SER A 31 -15.70 21.73 -19.39
CA SER A 31 -14.57 20.82 -19.70
C SER A 31 -14.94 19.34 -19.86
N TYR A 32 -16.23 18.98 -19.91
CA TYR A 32 -16.66 17.57 -19.95
C TYR A 32 -17.09 17.03 -21.34
N ALA A 33 -17.02 17.84 -22.40
CA ALA A 33 -17.61 17.48 -23.70
C ALA A 33 -16.62 16.99 -24.79
N SER A 34 -15.32 16.88 -24.52
CA SER A 34 -14.31 16.60 -25.57
C SER A 34 -13.70 15.19 -25.55
N LEU A 35 -14.28 14.21 -24.87
CA LEU A 35 -13.75 12.84 -24.75
C LEU A 35 -14.53 11.77 -25.54
N VAL A 36 -15.35 12.17 -26.51
CA VAL A 36 -16.08 11.22 -27.36
C VAL A 36 -15.76 11.52 -28.82
N ASN A 37 -14.63 10.99 -29.33
CA ASN A 37 -14.36 10.71 -30.74
C ASN A 37 -12.90 10.24 -30.98
N CYS A 38 -12.43 9.22 -30.26
CA CYS A 38 -11.11 8.63 -30.46
C CYS A 38 -11.11 7.09 -30.39
N ASP A 39 -12.12 6.40 -30.93
CA ASP A 39 -12.22 4.93 -30.78
C ASP A 39 -11.89 4.11 -32.04
N ASP A 40 -11.87 4.69 -33.25
CA ASP A 40 -11.73 3.86 -34.47
C ASP A 40 -10.28 3.67 -34.97
N THR A 41 -9.32 4.49 -34.54
CA THR A 41 -7.89 4.37 -34.94
C THR A 41 -7.05 3.49 -34.00
N ILE A 42 -7.54 3.18 -32.81
CA ILE A 42 -6.85 2.37 -31.79
C ILE A 42 -7.00 0.85 -32.07
N SER A 43 -8.07 0.45 -32.74
CA SER A 43 -8.40 -0.97 -33.00
C SER A 43 -7.38 -1.66 -33.91
N MET A 44 -6.92 -1.00 -34.98
CA MET A 44 -5.95 -1.58 -35.92
C MET A 44 -4.51 -1.69 -35.39
N HIS A 45 -4.11 -0.85 -34.41
CA HIS A 45 -2.78 -0.91 -33.81
C HIS A 45 -2.67 -2.03 -32.76
N ASN A 46 -3.77 -2.35 -32.08
CA ASN A 46 -3.84 -3.42 -31.08
C ASN A 46 -3.75 -4.83 -31.69
N GLU A 47 -4.31 -5.06 -32.89
CA GLU A 47 -4.25 -6.39 -33.53
C GLU A 47 -2.85 -6.75 -34.03
N LYS A 48 -2.09 -5.79 -34.56
CA LYS A 48 -0.68 -6.02 -34.96
C LYS A 48 0.23 -6.25 -33.74
N HIS A 49 -0.01 -5.55 -32.63
CA HIS A 49 0.72 -5.77 -31.39
C HIS A 49 0.41 -7.11 -30.72
N GLN A 50 -0.84 -7.61 -30.79
CA GLN A 50 -1.19 -8.95 -30.30
C GLN A 50 -0.52 -10.08 -31.10
N GLN A 51 -0.42 -9.95 -32.42
CA GLN A 51 0.28 -10.96 -33.24
C GLN A 51 1.79 -10.99 -32.95
N GLN A 52 2.39 -9.84 -32.66
CA GLN A 52 3.81 -9.76 -32.28
C GLN A 52 4.06 -10.32 -30.86
N GLN A 53 3.12 -10.12 -29.92
CA GLN A 53 3.16 -10.70 -28.58
C GLN A 53 3.01 -12.24 -28.60
N GLN A 54 2.19 -12.80 -29.50
CA GLN A 54 2.06 -14.26 -29.63
C GLN A 54 3.32 -14.92 -30.22
N GLN A 55 3.99 -14.27 -31.18
CA GLN A 55 5.26 -14.79 -31.72
C GLN A 55 6.39 -14.75 -30.69
N GLN A 56 6.46 -13.73 -29.83
CA GLN A 56 7.48 -13.65 -28.78
C GLN A 56 7.24 -14.64 -27.63
N GLN A 57 5.99 -14.94 -27.28
CA GLN A 57 5.68 -15.99 -26.29
C GLN A 57 6.03 -17.40 -26.79
N GLN A 58 5.88 -17.68 -28.10
CA GLN A 58 6.24 -18.98 -28.68
C GLN A 58 7.77 -19.20 -28.70
N GLN A 59 8.57 -18.15 -28.89
CA GLN A 59 10.04 -18.26 -28.86
C GLN A 59 10.59 -18.49 -27.44
N GLN A 60 9.91 -18.01 -26.38
CA GLN A 60 10.36 -18.20 -25.00
C GLN A 60 10.03 -19.61 -24.44
N GLN A 61 8.96 -20.26 -24.93
CA GLN A 61 8.65 -21.64 -24.50
C GLN A 61 9.64 -22.69 -25.05
N HIS A 62 10.38 -22.38 -26.11
CA HIS A 62 11.34 -23.31 -26.70
C HIS A 62 12.63 -23.52 -25.88
N PHE A 63 12.96 -22.61 -24.95
CA PHE A 63 14.17 -22.68 -24.13
C PHE A 63 14.04 -23.54 -22.86
N ILE A 64 12.85 -24.10 -22.56
CA ILE A 64 12.60 -24.91 -21.34
C ILE A 64 12.62 -26.43 -21.61
N ARG A 65 12.82 -26.90 -22.86
CA ARG A 65 12.93 -28.34 -23.16
C ARG A 65 14.38 -28.77 -23.35
N LYS A 66 14.97 -29.43 -22.34
CA LYS A 66 16.23 -30.17 -22.50
C LYS A 66 16.02 -31.43 -23.38
N PRO A 67 16.99 -31.85 -24.21
CA PRO A 67 16.86 -33.04 -25.04
C PRO A 67 17.14 -34.33 -24.24
N LYS A 68 16.30 -35.35 -24.43
CA LYS A 68 16.57 -36.74 -23.99
C LYS A 68 17.71 -37.31 -24.84
N ARG A 69 18.83 -37.69 -24.23
CA ARG A 69 19.84 -38.55 -24.86
C ARG A 69 19.35 -40.00 -24.81
N ASN A 70 19.16 -40.58 -25.99
CA ASN A 70 18.96 -42.00 -26.20
C ASN A 70 20.31 -42.71 -26.22
N SER A 71 20.42 -43.84 -25.55
CA SER A 71 21.41 -44.89 -25.85
C SER A 71 20.76 -46.26 -25.57
N PRO A 72 21.08 -47.28 -26.37
CA PRO A 72 20.15 -48.36 -26.69
C PRO A 72 20.19 -49.51 -25.68
N THR A 73 19.01 -50.07 -25.43
CA THR A 73 18.77 -51.34 -24.77
C THR A 73 19.06 -52.52 -25.70
N ASN A 74 19.87 -53.47 -25.25
CA ASN A 74 19.85 -54.85 -25.74
C ASN A 74 19.12 -55.71 -24.71
N GLU A 75 18.11 -56.44 -25.18
CA GLU A 75 17.30 -57.39 -24.43
C GLU A 75 18.07 -58.67 -24.06
N SER A 76 17.80 -59.25 -22.90
CA SER A 76 17.39 -60.65 -22.79
C SER A 76 16.94 -61.04 -21.37
N LYS A 77 15.68 -61.48 -21.30
CA LYS A 77 15.08 -62.58 -20.51
C LYS A 77 15.76 -63.01 -19.20
N LEU A 78 15.02 -62.94 -18.09
CA LEU A 78 14.48 -64.09 -17.32
C LEU A 78 13.86 -63.60 -16.00
N SER A 79 12.78 -64.26 -15.60
CA SER A 79 11.99 -64.06 -14.37
C SER A 79 12.47 -65.03 -13.26
N PRO A 80 11.79 -65.13 -12.09
CA PRO A 80 12.26 -64.64 -10.79
C PRO A 80 12.66 -65.76 -9.82
N THR A 81 13.56 -65.48 -8.88
CA THR A 81 13.68 -66.30 -7.66
C THR A 81 13.91 -65.43 -6.44
N SER A 82 13.01 -65.60 -5.48
CA SER A 82 13.18 -65.35 -4.06
C SER A 82 14.54 -65.78 -3.54
N ASP A 83 15.16 -64.96 -2.70
CA ASP A 83 15.73 -65.45 -1.44
C ASP A 83 15.96 -64.31 -0.45
N SER A 84 15.34 -64.50 0.70
CA SER A 84 15.62 -63.82 1.96
C SER A 84 17.10 -63.96 2.33
N ASN A 85 17.75 -62.86 2.75
CA ASN A 85 18.70 -62.94 3.86
C ASN A 85 18.88 -61.59 4.56
N ASN A 86 18.56 -61.65 5.84
CA ASN A 86 18.69 -60.66 6.87
C ASN A 86 20.14 -60.69 7.39
N MET A 87 20.87 -59.59 7.34
CA MET A 87 22.04 -59.39 8.20
C MET A 87 22.13 -57.93 8.63
N ASN A 88 21.91 -57.76 9.93
CA ASN A 88 22.19 -56.57 10.71
C ASN A 88 23.65 -56.12 10.54
N ASN A 89 23.87 -54.83 10.37
CA ASN A 89 25.00 -54.15 10.99
C ASN A 89 24.56 -52.77 11.49
N LYS A 90 24.25 -52.73 12.79
CA LYS A 90 24.24 -51.52 13.60
C LYS A 90 25.69 -51.06 13.77
N ILE A 91 26.03 -49.92 13.21
CA ILE A 91 27.02 -49.03 13.81
C ILE A 91 26.35 -47.66 13.95
N ASN A 92 26.08 -47.31 15.19
CA ASN A 92 25.62 -45.99 15.61
C ASN A 92 26.69 -44.95 15.28
N ASN A 93 26.30 -43.87 14.62
CA ASN A 93 26.78 -42.54 14.98
C ASN A 93 25.57 -41.63 15.05
N GLY A 94 25.18 -41.35 16.30
CA GLY A 94 24.05 -40.49 16.64
C GLY A 94 24.38 -39.04 16.33
N PHE A 95 23.48 -38.39 15.60
CA PHE A 95 23.06 -36.99 15.70
C PHE A 95 22.15 -36.76 14.50
N ASN A 96 20.87 -37.16 14.60
CA ASN A 96 19.75 -36.69 13.76
C ASN A 96 18.51 -37.55 14.07
N HIS A 97 17.80 -37.26 15.16
CA HIS A 97 16.38 -37.66 15.26
C HIS A 97 15.61 -36.91 16.36
N ILE A 98 15.51 -35.59 16.25
CA ILE A 98 14.36 -34.86 16.80
C ILE A 98 14.01 -33.77 15.79
N TYR A 99 13.23 -34.12 14.76
CA TYR A 99 12.24 -33.29 14.04
C TYR A 99 11.63 -34.18 12.94
N SER A 100 11.01 -35.28 13.34
CA SER A 100 10.01 -35.94 12.50
C SER A 100 8.70 -35.91 13.25
N THR A 101 8.15 -34.71 13.37
CA THR A 101 6.70 -34.56 13.50
C THR A 101 6.17 -34.35 12.10
N ASN A 102 5.20 -35.16 11.70
CA ASN A 102 4.34 -34.92 10.56
C ASN A 102 3.60 -33.58 10.77
N ASN A 103 4.27 -32.45 10.55
CA ASN A 103 3.64 -31.14 10.53
C ASN A 103 2.78 -31.08 9.28
N LYS A 104 1.49 -31.39 9.43
CA LYS A 104 0.46 -30.96 8.48
C LYS A 104 0.71 -29.47 8.24
N ARG A 105 1.08 -29.10 7.00
CA ARG A 105 1.23 -27.71 6.60
C ARG A 105 -0.15 -27.06 6.67
N THR A 106 -0.47 -26.44 7.81
CA THR A 106 -1.73 -25.73 7.98
C THR A 106 -1.56 -24.30 7.49
N SER A 107 -2.53 -23.84 6.69
CA SER A 107 -2.64 -22.43 6.32
C SER A 107 -3.24 -21.58 7.44
N HIS A 108 -3.74 -22.19 8.51
CA HIS A 108 -4.46 -21.52 9.58
C HIS A 108 -3.72 -21.64 10.92
N SER A 109 -3.87 -20.62 11.76
CA SER A 109 -3.40 -20.58 13.14
C SER A 109 -4.31 -19.66 13.98
N THR A 110 -4.05 -19.58 15.28
CA THR A 110 -4.73 -18.69 16.23
C THR A 110 -3.76 -17.68 16.82
N LEU A 111 -4.21 -16.44 17.00
CA LEU A 111 -3.39 -15.39 17.60
C LEU A 111 -3.12 -15.68 19.09
N GLN A 112 -1.87 -15.46 19.50
CA GLN A 112 -1.49 -15.41 20.92
C GLN A 112 -1.90 -14.06 21.52
N ASN A 113 -2.06 -13.99 22.84
CA ASN A 113 -2.47 -12.75 23.55
C ASN A 113 -1.63 -11.53 23.18
N ARG A 114 -0.31 -11.69 23.00
CA ARG A 114 0.58 -10.60 22.57
C ARG A 114 0.27 -10.08 21.17
N HIS A 115 -0.17 -10.95 20.25
CA HIS A 115 -0.60 -10.55 18.91
C HIS A 115 -1.98 -9.89 18.97
N VAL A 116 -2.90 -10.41 19.79
CA VAL A 116 -4.22 -9.77 19.99
C VAL A 116 -4.06 -8.36 20.54
N ASN A 117 -3.14 -8.13 21.49
CA ASN A 117 -2.87 -6.78 22.00
C ASN A 117 -2.37 -5.83 20.91
N LYS A 118 -1.45 -6.28 20.05
CA LYS A 118 -1.00 -5.49 18.88
C LYS A 118 -2.16 -5.18 17.93
N LEU A 119 -3.02 -6.16 17.67
CA LEU A 119 -4.20 -5.98 16.84
C LEU A 119 -5.17 -4.96 17.44
N CYS A 120 -5.44 -5.04 18.74
CA CYS A 120 -6.24 -4.04 19.45
C CYS A 120 -5.63 -2.65 19.32
N SER A 121 -4.31 -2.49 19.49
CA SER A 121 -3.65 -1.19 19.31
C SER A 121 -3.91 -0.59 17.93
N ILE A 122 -3.78 -1.37 16.85
CA ILE A 122 -4.06 -0.91 15.47
C ILE A 122 -5.53 -0.49 15.31
N LEU A 123 -6.46 -1.24 15.90
CA LEU A 123 -7.89 -0.98 15.72
C LEU A 123 -8.43 0.16 16.60
N GLU A 124 -7.73 0.49 17.69
CA GLU A 124 -8.13 1.49 18.69
C GLU A 124 -7.44 2.84 18.52
N GLU A 125 -6.31 2.88 17.83
CA GLU A 125 -5.60 4.12 17.51
C GLU A 125 -6.44 4.97 16.54
N PRO A 126 -6.73 6.25 16.87
CA PRO A 126 -7.38 7.17 15.94
C PRO A 126 -6.49 7.48 14.75
N ILE A 127 -7.07 7.46 13.56
CA ILE A 127 -6.38 7.75 12.29
C ILE A 127 -7.05 8.95 11.64
N GLU A 128 -6.23 9.89 11.17
CA GLU A 128 -6.68 11.07 10.46
C GLU A 128 -7.03 10.74 9.01
N ILE A 129 -8.25 11.10 8.60
CA ILE A 129 -8.66 11.07 7.20
C ILE A 129 -8.88 12.51 6.75
N HIS A 130 -8.03 12.96 5.84
CA HIS A 130 -7.94 14.35 5.42
C HIS A 130 -8.98 14.63 4.33
N GLY A 131 -9.83 15.62 4.59
CA GLY A 131 -10.78 16.14 3.60
C GLY A 131 -10.10 17.06 2.59
N GLN A 132 -10.41 16.90 1.31
CA GLN A 132 -9.96 17.82 0.27
C GLN A 132 -10.76 19.12 0.28
N GLY A 133 -10.12 20.25 -0.03
CA GLY A 133 -10.76 21.56 -0.06
C GLY A 133 -11.18 22.01 1.35
N ASN A 134 -12.47 22.38 1.52
CA ASN A 134 -13.00 22.91 2.78
C ASN A 134 -13.58 21.82 3.70
N PHE A 135 -13.37 20.54 3.39
CA PHE A 135 -13.86 19.44 4.22
C PHE A 135 -12.93 19.23 5.44
N PRO A 136 -13.49 19.02 6.65
CA PRO A 136 -12.68 18.88 7.87
C PRO A 136 -11.89 17.56 7.89
N THR A 137 -10.75 17.52 8.59
CA THR A 137 -10.08 16.26 8.90
C THR A 137 -10.92 15.43 9.87
N LEU A 138 -11.14 14.15 9.54
CA LEU A 138 -11.86 13.20 10.37
C LEU A 138 -10.89 12.39 11.22
N ASN A 139 -11.19 12.24 12.51
CA ASN A 139 -10.45 11.34 13.40
C ASN A 139 -11.24 10.03 13.54
N ILE A 140 -10.86 9.01 12.78
CA ILE A 140 -11.57 7.73 12.72
C ILE A 140 -10.85 6.66 13.55
N VAL A 141 -11.59 6.01 14.44
CA VAL A 141 -11.13 4.81 15.14
C VAL A 141 -11.61 3.59 14.36
N SER A 142 -10.67 2.77 13.88
CA SER A 142 -10.96 1.68 12.93
C SER A 142 -12.00 0.69 13.44
N LYS A 143 -11.95 0.25 14.71
CA LYS A 143 -12.96 -0.69 15.24
C LYS A 143 -14.39 -0.13 15.16
N ASP A 144 -14.57 1.15 15.48
CA ASP A 144 -15.89 1.77 15.54
C ASP A 144 -16.45 1.95 14.13
N PHE A 145 -15.58 2.38 13.20
CA PHE A 145 -15.93 2.54 11.79
C PHE A 145 -16.26 1.20 11.11
N LEU A 146 -15.49 0.14 11.38
CA LEU A 146 -15.78 -1.20 10.85
C LEU A 146 -17.09 -1.77 11.39
N ILE A 147 -17.40 -1.56 12.67
CA ILE A 147 -18.68 -1.96 13.26
C ILE A 147 -19.83 -1.19 12.61
N GLU A 148 -19.67 0.12 12.39
CA GLU A 148 -20.66 0.94 11.69
C GLU A 148 -20.89 0.46 10.27
N LEU A 149 -19.82 0.22 9.50
CA LEU A 149 -19.89 -0.31 8.14
C LEU A 149 -20.60 -1.66 8.09
N ARG A 150 -20.27 -2.61 8.98
CA ARG A 150 -20.94 -3.93 9.05
C ARG A 150 -22.44 -3.78 9.26
N ARG A 151 -22.88 -2.90 10.17
CA ARG A 151 -24.31 -2.63 10.40
C ARG A 151 -24.97 -1.99 9.19
N ALA A 152 -24.31 -0.99 8.58
CA ALA A 152 -24.85 -0.29 7.44
C ALA A 152 -24.98 -1.21 6.21
N PHE A 153 -24.00 -2.08 5.97
CA PHE A 153 -24.09 -3.10 4.93
C PHE A 153 -25.24 -4.08 5.18
N HIS A 154 -25.40 -4.57 6.41
CA HIS A 154 -26.52 -5.44 6.75
C HIS A 154 -27.88 -4.77 6.52
N LEU A 155 -28.05 -3.51 6.93
CA LEU A 155 -29.29 -2.75 6.73
C LEU A 155 -29.59 -2.48 5.25
N ASN A 156 -28.55 -2.35 4.42
CA ASN A 156 -28.66 -2.15 2.97
C ASN A 156 -28.70 -3.46 2.18
N ASN A 157 -28.89 -4.62 2.84
CA ASN A 157 -28.92 -5.96 2.22
C ASN A 157 -27.63 -6.31 1.43
N ILE A 158 -26.49 -5.78 1.86
CA ILE A 158 -25.17 -6.15 1.33
C ILE A 158 -24.61 -7.27 2.22
N ASP A 159 -24.52 -8.47 1.66
CA ASP A 159 -23.98 -9.64 2.37
C ASP A 159 -22.44 -9.56 2.46
N VAL A 160 -21.94 -9.41 3.67
CA VAL A 160 -20.51 -9.45 3.99
C VAL A 160 -20.24 -10.70 4.83
N LYS A 161 -19.50 -11.64 4.24
CA LYS A 161 -19.17 -12.94 4.84
C LYS A 161 -18.26 -12.81 6.06
N ASP A 162 -17.25 -11.95 5.95
CA ASP A 162 -16.33 -11.61 7.03
C ASP A 162 -15.48 -10.38 6.71
N VAL A 163 -14.89 -9.79 7.76
CA VAL A 163 -13.91 -8.71 7.69
C VAL A 163 -12.54 -9.19 8.16
N ARG A 164 -11.49 -8.84 7.42
CA ARG A 164 -10.10 -9.26 7.71
C ARG A 164 -9.13 -8.09 7.66
N LEU A 165 -8.13 -8.11 8.54
CA LEU A 165 -6.94 -7.26 8.41
C LEU A 165 -5.92 -7.96 7.50
N ASN A 166 -5.34 -7.24 6.55
CA ASN A 166 -4.35 -7.75 5.59
C ASN A 166 -3.08 -6.87 5.56
N GLY A 167 -2.16 -7.20 4.65
CA GLY A 167 -1.05 -6.33 4.28
C GLY A 167 0.06 -6.23 5.33
N GLY A 168 0.73 -5.07 5.34
CA GLY A 168 1.81 -4.80 6.29
C GLY A 168 1.32 -4.84 7.74
N ALA A 169 0.11 -4.32 8.00
CA ALA A 169 -0.49 -4.28 9.33
C ALA A 169 -0.70 -5.69 9.91
N ALA A 170 -1.22 -6.64 9.12
CA ALA A 170 -1.35 -8.03 9.57
C ALA A 170 0.01 -8.68 9.90
N SER A 171 1.04 -8.33 9.13
CA SER A 171 2.41 -8.81 9.35
C SER A 171 3.02 -8.21 10.62
N TYR A 172 2.76 -6.93 10.88
CA TYR A 172 3.17 -6.24 12.12
C TYR A 172 2.57 -6.88 13.38
N VAL A 173 1.32 -7.33 13.31
CA VAL A 173 0.66 -8.06 14.42
C VAL A 173 1.42 -9.33 14.78
N LEU A 174 1.93 -10.06 13.78
CA LEU A 174 2.54 -11.39 13.96
C LEU A 174 4.05 -11.36 14.21
N THR A 175 4.74 -10.34 13.72
CA THR A 175 6.22 -10.29 13.82
C THR A 175 6.69 -10.06 15.25
N ASN A 176 7.86 -10.62 15.57
CA ASN A 176 8.59 -10.31 16.80
C ASN A 176 9.51 -9.08 16.64
N ASP A 177 9.67 -8.60 15.41
CA ASP A 177 10.53 -7.47 15.08
C ASP A 177 9.90 -6.14 15.53
N LYS A 178 10.54 -5.48 16.49
CA LYS A 178 10.09 -4.18 17.01
C LYS A 178 10.33 -3.03 16.04
N SER A 179 11.22 -3.20 15.07
CA SER A 179 11.52 -2.19 14.04
C SER A 179 10.63 -2.29 12.81
N PHE A 180 9.74 -3.30 12.75
CA PHE A 180 8.82 -3.48 11.64
C PHE A 180 7.79 -2.35 11.63
N SER A 181 7.63 -1.72 10.47
CA SER A 181 6.60 -0.72 10.21
C SER A 181 5.71 -1.18 9.04
N TYR A 182 4.48 -0.66 9.00
CA TYR A 182 3.55 -0.84 7.89
C TYR A 182 3.18 0.53 7.31
N SER A 183 2.93 0.57 6.00
CA SER A 183 2.59 1.81 5.28
C SER A 183 1.12 2.14 5.37
N ASP A 184 0.24 1.15 5.21
CA ASP A 184 -1.21 1.29 5.10
C ASP A 184 -1.93 0.23 5.94
N ILE A 185 -3.23 0.44 6.18
CA ILE A 185 -4.10 -0.48 6.90
C ILE A 185 -5.16 -1.03 5.94
N ASP A 186 -4.92 -2.27 5.52
CA ASP A 186 -5.78 -2.99 4.58
C ASP A 186 -6.89 -3.76 5.29
N PHE A 187 -8.15 -3.36 5.07
CA PHE A 187 -9.32 -4.13 5.48
C PHE A 187 -9.95 -4.84 4.28
N ILE A 188 -10.06 -6.17 4.36
CA ILE A 188 -10.75 -6.98 3.36
C ILE A 188 -12.17 -7.28 3.85
N PHE A 189 -13.16 -6.97 3.03
CA PHE A 189 -14.56 -7.38 3.16
C PHE A 189 -14.84 -8.45 2.12
N ARG A 190 -15.17 -9.67 2.54
CA ARG A 190 -15.56 -10.73 1.60
C ARG A 190 -17.05 -10.61 1.28
N CYS A 191 -17.39 -10.18 0.06
CA CYS A 191 -18.77 -9.92 -0.36
C CYS A 191 -18.97 -10.29 -1.84
N ASP A 192 -20.23 -10.38 -2.27
CA ASP A 192 -20.56 -10.57 -3.70
C ASP A 192 -20.44 -9.23 -4.46
N LEU A 193 -19.72 -9.25 -5.58
CA LEU A 193 -19.52 -8.11 -6.48
C LEU A 193 -20.03 -8.40 -7.91
N SER A 194 -20.83 -9.45 -8.07
CA SER A 194 -21.43 -9.85 -9.34
C SER A 194 -22.31 -8.76 -9.96
N SER A 195 -22.94 -7.93 -9.13
CA SER A 195 -23.87 -6.87 -9.54
C SER A 195 -23.26 -5.47 -9.39
N GLU A 196 -23.41 -4.64 -10.43
CA GLU A 196 -23.04 -3.23 -10.38
C GLU A 196 -23.90 -2.39 -9.42
N LEU A 197 -25.14 -2.81 -9.20
CA LEU A 197 -26.00 -2.19 -8.19
C LEU A 197 -25.37 -2.36 -6.80
N VAL A 198 -24.89 -3.56 -6.47
CA VAL A 198 -24.25 -3.85 -5.18
C VAL A 198 -23.00 -3.00 -4.99
N TRP A 199 -22.16 -2.88 -6.02
CA TRP A 199 -20.99 -2.00 -5.94
C TRP A 199 -21.37 -0.53 -5.70
N THR A 200 -22.42 -0.05 -6.37
CA THR A 200 -22.92 1.31 -6.17
C THR A 200 -23.44 1.50 -4.75
N GLN A 201 -24.18 0.53 -4.21
CA GLN A 201 -24.66 0.54 -2.83
C GLN A 201 -23.51 0.50 -1.82
N ILE A 202 -22.45 -0.28 -2.08
CA ILE A 202 -21.25 -0.32 -1.23
C ILE A 202 -20.61 1.08 -1.17
N LYS A 203 -20.34 1.71 -2.32
CA LYS A 203 -19.76 3.06 -2.36
C LYS A 203 -20.62 4.08 -1.60
N THR A 204 -21.92 4.07 -1.86
CA THR A 204 -22.87 4.95 -1.20
C THR A 204 -22.85 4.75 0.31
N THR A 205 -22.90 3.49 0.77
CA THR A 205 -22.88 3.14 2.20
C THR A 205 -21.60 3.61 2.88
N VAL A 206 -20.43 3.41 2.26
CA VAL A 206 -19.15 3.89 2.80
C VAL A 206 -19.15 5.41 2.93
N CYS A 207 -19.62 6.13 1.90
CA CYS A 207 -19.68 7.59 1.92
C CYS A 207 -20.68 8.11 2.95
N GLU A 208 -21.82 7.45 3.15
CA GLU A 208 -22.78 7.79 4.19
C GLU A 208 -22.19 7.61 5.60
N CYS A 209 -21.43 6.53 5.85
CA CYS A 209 -20.71 6.35 7.10
C CYS A 209 -19.69 7.48 7.33
N LEU A 210 -18.89 7.84 6.32
CA LEU A 210 -17.97 8.98 6.41
C LEU A 210 -18.71 10.30 6.70
N TYR A 211 -19.87 10.54 6.08
CA TYR A 211 -20.68 11.72 6.34
C TYR A 211 -21.18 11.82 7.79
N ARG A 212 -21.53 10.69 8.42
CA ARG A 212 -21.93 10.68 9.85
C ARG A 212 -20.79 11.15 10.75
N HIS A 213 -19.54 10.81 10.43
CA HIS A 213 -18.38 11.32 11.15
C HIS A 213 -18.23 12.86 10.99
N ILE A 214 -18.52 13.43 9.82
CA ILE A 214 -18.51 14.90 9.61
C ILE A 214 -19.60 15.60 10.43
N SER A 215 -20.81 15.03 10.43
CA SER A 215 -21.94 15.61 11.16
C SER A 215 -21.70 15.58 12.67
N SER A 216 -20.97 14.57 13.14
CA SER A 216 -20.54 14.52 14.53
C SER A 216 -19.54 15.64 14.85
N THR A 217 -18.55 15.91 13.99
CA THR A 217 -17.53 16.95 14.24
C THR A 217 -18.09 18.37 14.16
N ASN A 218 -19.09 18.62 13.30
CA ASN A 218 -19.60 19.97 13.01
C ASN A 218 -20.88 20.36 13.76
N ALA A 219 -21.20 19.69 14.88
CA ALA A 219 -22.41 19.94 15.67
C ALA A 219 -22.58 21.40 16.18
N SER A 220 -21.55 22.24 16.04
CA SER A 220 -21.50 23.63 16.51
C SER A 220 -21.81 24.69 15.45
N SER A 221 -22.02 24.34 14.18
CA SER A 221 -22.15 25.34 13.10
C SER A 221 -23.29 25.00 12.13
N SER A 222 -24.28 25.89 12.17
CA SER A 222 -25.54 25.88 11.42
C SER A 222 -25.38 25.94 9.91
N SER A 223 -25.67 24.83 9.23
CA SER A 223 -26.59 24.69 8.09
C SER A 223 -26.57 23.22 7.68
N GLN A 224 -27.74 22.59 7.68
CA GLN A 224 -27.93 21.15 7.50
C GLN A 224 -27.75 20.77 6.02
N LEU A 225 -26.58 21.05 5.45
CA LEU A 225 -26.24 20.66 4.09
C LEU A 225 -26.00 19.15 4.07
N SER A 226 -26.99 18.42 3.57
CA SER A 226 -26.83 17.03 3.19
C SER A 226 -25.94 16.97 1.96
N PHE A 227 -24.70 16.46 2.12
CA PHE A 227 -23.81 16.26 0.99
C PHE A 227 -24.15 14.94 0.30
N SER A 228 -24.23 14.98 -1.03
CA SER A 228 -24.37 13.75 -1.83
C SER A 228 -23.17 12.81 -1.59
N PRO A 229 -23.36 11.48 -1.59
CA PRO A 229 -22.27 10.51 -1.50
C PRO A 229 -21.12 10.76 -2.48
N ILE A 230 -21.42 11.30 -3.66
CA ILE A 230 -20.42 11.65 -4.69
C ILE A 230 -19.46 12.74 -4.18
N ILE A 231 -19.98 13.74 -3.47
CA ILE A 231 -19.18 14.84 -2.91
C ILE A 231 -18.28 14.31 -1.79
N ILE A 232 -18.82 13.45 -0.93
CA ILE A 232 -18.05 12.82 0.16
C ILE A 232 -16.96 11.91 -0.40
N GLN A 233 -17.26 11.17 -1.47
CA GLN A 233 -16.26 10.37 -2.16
C GLN A 233 -15.12 11.25 -2.68
N ALA A 234 -15.44 12.34 -3.39
CA ALA A 234 -14.43 13.26 -3.91
C ALA A 234 -13.61 13.93 -2.79
N ALA A 235 -14.22 14.19 -1.63
CA ALA A 235 -13.57 14.86 -0.52
C ALA A 235 -12.59 13.94 0.25
N TYR A 236 -12.92 12.67 0.47
CA TYR A 236 -12.17 11.81 1.41
C TYR A 236 -11.55 10.56 0.80
N VAL A 237 -11.91 10.21 -0.44
CA VAL A 237 -11.42 8.99 -1.09
C VAL A 237 -10.34 9.38 -2.09
N GLU A 238 -9.10 9.02 -1.79
CA GLU A 238 -7.94 9.28 -2.64
C GLU A 238 -7.98 8.43 -3.92
N LYS A 239 -8.40 7.17 -3.79
CA LYS A 239 -8.33 6.20 -4.89
C LYS A 239 -9.50 5.23 -4.85
N VAL A 240 -10.15 5.04 -6.00
CA VAL A 240 -11.17 4.02 -6.22
C VAL A 240 -10.73 3.11 -7.36
N VAL A 241 -10.71 1.79 -7.12
CA VAL A 241 -10.40 0.79 -8.14
C VAL A 241 -11.49 -0.26 -8.14
N ARG A 242 -11.91 -0.69 -9.34
CA ARG A 242 -12.79 -1.85 -9.50
C ARG A 242 -12.22 -2.72 -10.61
N VAL A 243 -12.02 -3.99 -10.30
CA VAL A 243 -11.56 -5.01 -11.25
C VAL A 243 -12.66 -6.05 -11.37
N ILE A 244 -13.16 -6.24 -12.59
CA ILE A 244 -14.07 -7.33 -12.94
C ILE A 244 -13.52 -7.96 -14.21
N ASN A 245 -12.96 -9.15 -14.06
CA ASN A 245 -12.44 -9.94 -15.16
C ASN A 245 -13.02 -11.36 -15.07
N PRO A 246 -14.11 -11.65 -15.81
CA PRO A 246 -14.73 -12.96 -15.84
C PRO A 246 -13.76 -14.06 -16.34
N SER A 247 -12.91 -13.74 -17.32
CA SER A 247 -11.99 -14.72 -17.93
C SER A 247 -10.90 -15.23 -16.98
N ASN A 248 -10.48 -14.37 -16.04
CA ASN A 248 -9.39 -14.67 -15.10
C ASN A 248 -9.89 -14.92 -13.67
N ASN A 249 -11.21 -14.97 -13.48
CA ASN A 249 -11.86 -15.14 -12.19
C ASN A 249 -11.41 -14.12 -11.14
N ASP A 250 -11.23 -12.86 -11.56
CA ASP A 250 -10.76 -11.76 -10.69
C ASP A 250 -11.90 -10.73 -10.57
N SER A 251 -12.43 -10.53 -9.37
CA SER A 251 -13.52 -9.63 -9.06
C SER A 251 -13.34 -9.02 -7.67
N TRP A 252 -12.87 -7.79 -7.64
CA TRP A 252 -12.60 -7.06 -6.40
C TRP A 252 -12.65 -5.55 -6.64
N ALA A 253 -12.89 -4.80 -5.57
CA ALA A 253 -12.88 -3.34 -5.57
C ALA A 253 -12.10 -2.81 -4.37
N LEU A 254 -11.67 -1.56 -4.44
CA LEU A 254 -10.88 -0.89 -3.42
C LEU A 254 -11.29 0.59 -3.33
N MET A 255 -11.40 1.08 -2.10
CA MET A 255 -11.49 2.50 -1.78
C MET A 255 -10.39 2.83 -0.76
N SER A 256 -9.43 3.68 -1.15
CA SER A 256 -8.38 4.20 -0.26
C SER A 256 -8.84 5.55 0.30
N LEU A 257 -8.91 5.65 1.63
CA LEU A 257 -9.23 6.89 2.32
C LEU A 257 -7.96 7.74 2.46
N CYS A 258 -8.09 9.04 2.20
CA CYS A 258 -6.97 9.97 2.10
C CYS A 258 -6.33 10.22 3.48
N ASN A 259 -5.04 9.92 3.63
CA ASN A 259 -4.23 10.40 4.74
C ASN A 259 -2.92 11.02 4.21
N VAL A 260 -2.82 12.35 4.29
CA VAL A 260 -1.65 13.08 3.78
C VAL A 260 -0.35 12.75 4.53
N ASN A 261 -0.46 12.21 5.74
CA ASN A 261 0.67 11.79 6.56
C ASN A 261 1.13 10.34 6.25
N GLY A 262 0.50 9.65 5.28
CA GLY A 262 0.66 8.20 5.05
C GLY A 262 -0.29 7.39 5.93
N GLN A 263 -0.19 6.05 5.98
CA GLN A 263 -1.12 5.22 6.75
C GLN A 263 -2.58 5.38 6.31
N ASN A 264 -2.78 5.19 5.01
CA ASN A 264 -4.12 5.17 4.44
C ASN A 264 -4.92 3.99 4.99
N ILE A 265 -6.23 4.21 5.17
CA ILE A 265 -7.18 3.11 5.40
C ILE A 265 -7.67 2.64 4.03
N GLU A 266 -7.34 1.41 3.67
CA GLU A 266 -7.80 0.80 2.42
C GLU A 266 -8.95 -0.18 2.68
N LEU A 267 -10.13 0.12 2.13
CA LEU A 267 -11.30 -0.74 2.19
C LEU A 267 -11.36 -1.56 0.90
N LYS A 268 -11.01 -2.85 1.00
CA LYS A 268 -10.96 -3.78 -0.12
C LYS A 268 -12.14 -4.74 -0.10
N PHE A 269 -12.98 -4.69 -1.12
CA PHE A 269 -14.13 -5.57 -1.29
C PHE A 269 -13.75 -6.72 -2.22
N VAL A 270 -13.87 -7.96 -1.76
CA VAL A 270 -13.33 -9.12 -2.46
C VAL A 270 -14.40 -10.18 -2.65
N ASP A 271 -14.79 -10.41 -3.89
CA ASP A 271 -15.57 -11.56 -4.32
C ASP A 271 -14.60 -12.70 -4.71
N ARG A 272 -13.74 -12.44 -5.70
CA ARG A 272 -12.73 -13.38 -6.18
C ARG A 272 -11.41 -12.66 -6.43
N MET A 273 -10.30 -13.22 -5.96
CA MET A 273 -8.98 -12.59 -6.12
C MET A 273 -7.94 -13.61 -6.56
N LYS A 274 -7.39 -13.40 -7.76
CA LYS A 274 -6.38 -14.28 -8.34
C LYS A 274 -5.01 -14.15 -7.66
N ARG A 275 -4.69 -12.95 -7.18
CA ARG A 275 -3.38 -12.58 -6.61
C ARG A 275 -3.56 -12.08 -5.18
N GLN A 276 -3.54 -13.00 -4.22
CA GLN A 276 -3.80 -12.67 -2.81
C GLN A 276 -2.54 -12.28 -2.03
N PHE A 277 -1.34 -12.58 -2.56
CA PHE A 277 -0.05 -12.21 -1.98
C PHE A 277 1.02 -12.06 -3.07
N GLN A 278 2.11 -11.35 -2.76
CA GLN A 278 3.30 -11.27 -3.62
C GLN A 278 4.44 -12.12 -3.06
N PHE A 279 4.69 -12.00 -1.76
CA PHE A 279 5.68 -12.76 -1.01
C PHE A 279 5.03 -13.46 0.20
N SER A 280 5.76 -14.34 0.86
CA SER A 280 5.24 -15.01 2.07
C SER A 280 5.01 -14.02 3.21
N VAL A 281 5.80 -12.95 3.27
CA VAL A 281 5.83 -11.99 4.38
C VAL A 281 4.60 -11.09 4.42
N ASP A 282 3.86 -10.96 3.31
CA ASP A 282 2.63 -10.17 3.18
C ASP A 282 1.39 -11.06 2.92
N SER A 283 1.43 -12.32 3.35
CA SER A 283 0.41 -13.33 3.03
C SER A 283 -0.58 -13.61 4.17
N PHE A 284 -0.58 -12.80 5.23
CA PHE A 284 -1.39 -13.03 6.42
C PHE A 284 -2.70 -12.24 6.37
N GLN A 285 -3.80 -12.92 6.66
CA GLN A 285 -5.13 -12.34 6.80
C GLN A 285 -5.70 -12.70 8.16
N ILE A 286 -5.96 -11.70 9.01
CA ILE A 286 -6.45 -11.89 10.37
C ILE A 286 -7.95 -11.65 10.39
N LEU A 287 -8.73 -12.63 10.83
CA LEU A 287 -10.19 -12.52 10.92
C LEU A 287 -10.58 -11.55 12.05
N LEU A 288 -11.31 -10.49 11.72
CA LEU A 288 -11.66 -9.44 12.70
C LEU A 288 -13.01 -9.67 13.38
N ASP A 289 -13.93 -10.44 12.77
CA ASP A 289 -15.30 -10.62 13.26
C ASP A 289 -15.39 -10.96 14.75
N PRO A 290 -14.64 -11.94 15.31
CA PRO A 290 -14.73 -12.24 16.75
C PRO A 290 -14.41 -11.05 17.65
N LEU A 291 -13.46 -10.21 17.23
CA LEU A 291 -13.03 -9.02 17.97
C LEU A 291 -14.01 -7.86 17.81
N LEU A 292 -14.54 -7.65 16.59
CA LEU A 292 -15.56 -6.64 16.33
C LEU A 292 -16.87 -6.95 17.06
N ASP A 293 -17.27 -8.23 17.11
CA ASP A 293 -18.45 -8.69 17.85
C ASP A 293 -18.27 -8.49 19.36
N HIS A 294 -17.06 -8.75 19.87
CA HIS A 294 -16.71 -8.47 21.26
C HIS A 294 -16.83 -6.98 21.60
N TYR A 295 -16.27 -6.10 20.76
CA TYR A 295 -16.41 -4.65 20.93
C TYR A 295 -17.87 -4.18 20.86
N GLU A 296 -18.66 -4.71 19.93
CA GLU A 296 -20.08 -4.41 19.82
C GLU A 296 -20.86 -4.83 21.08
N GLN A 297 -20.56 -6.01 21.64
CA GLN A 297 -21.19 -6.47 22.88
C GLN A 297 -20.87 -5.54 24.05
N LEU A 298 -19.62 -5.12 24.20
CA LEU A 298 -19.21 -4.18 25.24
C LEU A 298 -19.98 -2.85 25.15
N LEU A 299 -20.20 -2.32 23.95
CA LEU A 299 -21.00 -1.11 23.74
C LEU A 299 -22.47 -1.28 24.16
N LYS A 300 -23.05 -2.48 23.97
CA LYS A 300 -24.44 -2.78 24.37
C LYS A 300 -24.60 -2.83 25.90
N TYR A 301 -23.64 -3.41 26.62
CA TYR A 301 -23.68 -3.51 28.09
C TYR A 301 -23.45 -2.17 28.81
N GLN A 302 -22.89 -1.18 28.13
CA GLN A 302 -22.64 0.15 28.70
C GLN A 302 -23.83 1.11 28.58
N GLN A 303 -24.93 0.70 27.92
CA GLN A 303 -26.17 1.48 27.87
C GLN A 303 -26.97 1.33 29.18
N PRO A 304 -27.50 2.40 29.79
CA PRO A 304 -28.16 2.32 31.08
C PRO A 304 -29.53 1.64 30.95
N THR A 305 -29.76 0.60 31.75
CA THR A 305 -30.97 -0.24 31.72
C THR A 305 -32.21 0.40 32.37
N ASN A 306 -32.08 1.59 32.98
CA ASN A 306 -33.16 2.22 33.75
C ASN A 306 -33.71 3.52 33.14
N LYS A 307 -35.05 3.63 33.08
CA LYS A 307 -35.80 4.79 32.54
C LYS A 307 -35.44 6.14 33.19
N LYS A 308 -35.04 6.16 34.47
CA LYS A 308 -34.58 7.38 35.17
C LYS A 308 -33.18 7.85 34.71
N GLN A 309 -32.30 6.94 34.33
CA GLN A 309 -31.00 7.29 33.74
C GLN A 309 -31.16 7.76 32.30
N ALA A 310 -31.99 7.07 31.49
CA ALA A 310 -32.32 7.52 30.13
C ALA A 310 -32.85 8.97 30.08
N GLN A 311 -33.64 9.37 31.09
CA GLN A 311 -34.09 10.76 31.24
C GLN A 311 -32.92 11.73 31.51
N TYR A 312 -31.94 11.35 32.34
CA TYR A 312 -30.72 12.14 32.55
C TYR A 312 -29.87 12.26 31.26
N TYR A 313 -29.78 11.19 30.47
CA TYR A 313 -29.11 11.20 29.15
C TYR A 313 -29.87 12.02 28.09
N GLN A 314 -31.20 12.13 28.22
CA GLN A 314 -32.03 12.94 27.34
C GLN A 314 -31.90 14.45 27.64
N TYR A 315 -31.68 14.83 28.91
CA TYR A 315 -31.45 16.22 29.32
C TYR A 315 -30.02 16.73 29.05
N HIS A 316 -29.02 15.85 28.91
CA HIS A 316 -27.60 16.22 28.68
C HIS A 316 -27.09 15.91 27.25
N HIS A 317 -27.97 15.94 26.25
CA HIS A 317 -27.65 15.63 24.85
C HIS A 317 -26.64 16.57 24.16
N HIS A 318 -26.14 17.61 24.85
CA HIS A 318 -25.15 18.58 24.35
C HIS A 318 -23.69 18.28 24.74
N SER A 319 -23.39 17.20 25.47
CA SER A 319 -22.02 16.88 25.91
C SER A 319 -21.54 15.45 25.58
N LYS A 320 -22.13 14.81 24.56
CA LYS A 320 -21.82 13.41 24.19
C LYS A 320 -20.34 13.19 23.81
N GLN A 321 -19.71 14.17 23.15
CA GLN A 321 -18.31 14.07 22.70
C GLN A 321 -17.29 14.08 23.84
N GLN A 322 -17.51 14.86 24.91
CA GLN A 322 -16.53 14.96 26.00
C GLN A 322 -16.54 13.72 26.91
N TYR A 323 -17.65 12.97 26.92
CA TYR A 323 -17.79 11.72 27.67
C TYR A 323 -17.36 10.49 26.86
N ASP A 324 -17.70 10.39 25.57
CA ASP A 324 -17.26 9.26 24.72
C ASP A 324 -15.73 9.25 24.52
N TYR A 325 -15.09 10.41 24.38
CA TYR A 325 -13.62 10.51 24.35
C TYR A 325 -12.97 10.17 25.70
N ARG A 326 -13.62 10.51 26.83
CA ARG A 326 -13.15 10.15 28.18
C ARG A 326 -13.35 8.67 28.51
N LEU A 327 -14.40 8.03 27.99
CA LEU A 327 -14.69 6.61 28.17
C LEU A 327 -13.80 5.71 27.30
N SER A 328 -13.42 6.14 26.09
CA SER A 328 -12.39 5.47 25.28
C SER A 328 -11.06 5.36 26.03
N ARG A 329 -10.66 6.40 26.79
CA ARG A 329 -9.44 6.36 27.64
C ARG A 329 -9.52 5.36 28.79
N ASN A 330 -10.71 5.01 29.28
CA ASN A 330 -10.92 4.05 30.38
C ASN A 330 -11.03 2.60 29.90
N ASN A 331 -11.20 2.37 28.60
CA ASN A 331 -11.15 1.03 27.98
C ASN A 331 -9.71 0.51 27.76
N ARG A 332 -8.67 1.26 28.20
CA ARG A 332 -7.25 0.85 28.13
C ARG A 332 -6.89 -0.41 28.92
N TYR A 333 -7.84 -1.00 29.63
CA TYR A 333 -7.67 -2.26 30.32
C TYR A 333 -8.79 -3.23 29.93
N LEU A 334 -8.82 -3.64 28.65
CA LEU A 334 -9.26 -4.99 28.33
C LEU A 334 -8.39 -5.91 29.19
N SER A 335 -8.92 -6.38 30.31
CA SER A 335 -8.22 -7.35 31.14
C SER A 335 -7.90 -8.53 30.21
N SER A 336 -6.65 -8.96 30.20
CA SER A 336 -6.10 -10.02 29.34
C SER A 336 -6.81 -11.37 29.42
N TYR A 337 -7.86 -11.48 30.25
CA TYR A 337 -8.56 -12.71 30.57
C TYR A 337 -9.82 -12.99 29.73
N ASN A 338 -10.35 -12.04 28.95
CA ASN A 338 -11.63 -12.22 28.20
C ASN A 338 -11.58 -11.83 26.71
N LEU A 339 -10.39 -11.82 26.08
CA LEU A 339 -10.29 -11.56 24.64
C LEU A 339 -10.75 -12.78 23.83
N PRO A 340 -11.47 -12.60 22.71
CA PRO A 340 -11.93 -13.69 21.88
C PRO A 340 -10.75 -14.42 21.22
N THR A 341 -10.95 -15.69 20.86
CA THR A 341 -9.98 -16.42 20.04
C THR A 341 -10.05 -15.91 18.61
N ILE A 342 -8.93 -15.38 18.11
CA ILE A 342 -8.83 -14.79 16.78
C ILE A 342 -8.05 -15.73 15.87
N SER A 343 -8.63 -16.05 14.71
CA SER A 343 -7.98 -16.89 13.70
C SER A 343 -7.21 -16.04 12.69
N VAL A 344 -6.14 -16.63 12.16
CA VAL A 344 -5.33 -16.05 11.07
C VAL A 344 -5.16 -17.10 9.97
N GLU A 345 -5.36 -16.66 8.73
CA GLU A 345 -5.14 -17.43 7.52
C GLU A 345 -3.88 -16.93 6.81
N CYS A 346 -3.08 -17.86 6.30
CA CYS A 346 -1.89 -17.61 5.51
C CYS A 346 -2.12 -18.10 4.08
N VAL A 347 -2.29 -17.15 3.15
CA VAL A 347 -2.57 -17.45 1.74
C VAL A 347 -1.34 -17.91 0.94
N TYR A 348 -0.14 -17.84 1.55
CA TYR A 348 1.08 -18.46 1.04
C TYR A 348 1.05 -20.00 1.11
N GLY A 349 0.19 -20.56 1.98
CA GLY A 349 -0.08 -21.99 2.08
C GLY A 349 0.36 -22.61 3.41
N SER A 350 1.54 -22.27 3.93
CA SER A 350 2.04 -22.75 5.23
C SER A 350 2.25 -21.58 6.18
N PHE A 351 1.43 -21.51 7.23
CA PHE A 351 1.51 -20.45 8.23
C PHE A 351 2.88 -20.41 8.91
N GLU A 352 3.38 -21.56 9.36
CA GLU A 352 4.66 -21.65 10.09
C GLU A 352 5.86 -21.24 9.22
N SER A 353 5.83 -21.61 7.94
CA SER A 353 6.88 -21.22 6.99
C SER A 353 6.86 -19.71 6.74
N ALA A 354 5.68 -19.14 6.48
CA ALA A 354 5.55 -17.70 6.29
C ALA A 354 5.95 -16.91 7.54
N LEU A 355 5.58 -17.39 8.74
CA LEU A 355 5.95 -16.77 10.01
C LEU A 355 7.46 -16.85 10.26
N THR A 356 8.09 -17.97 9.90
CA THR A 356 9.55 -18.10 9.90
C THR A 356 10.20 -17.11 8.95
N HIS A 357 9.66 -16.97 7.73
CA HIS A 357 10.17 -16.00 6.76
C HIS A 357 10.05 -14.56 7.26
N LEU A 358 8.92 -14.21 7.88
CA LEU A 358 8.68 -12.90 8.46
C LEU A 358 9.70 -12.59 9.57
N ASN A 359 9.89 -13.51 10.53
CA ASN A 359 10.79 -13.30 11.67
C ASN A 359 12.28 -13.36 11.30
N ARG A 360 12.65 -14.08 10.24
CA ARG A 360 14.04 -14.19 9.75
C ARG A 360 14.34 -13.22 8.61
N ARG A 361 13.42 -12.32 8.27
CA ARG A 361 13.50 -11.38 7.15
C ARG A 361 13.88 -12.08 5.83
N LEU A 362 13.10 -13.08 5.44
CA LEU A 362 13.30 -13.85 4.21
C LEU A 362 12.27 -13.48 3.14
N ILE A 363 12.73 -13.30 1.91
CA ILE A 363 11.88 -13.06 0.74
C ILE A 363 11.65 -14.41 0.04
N ALA A 364 10.42 -14.92 0.12
CA ALA A 364 10.03 -16.15 -0.56
C ALA A 364 8.70 -15.97 -1.28
N THR A 365 8.54 -16.65 -2.41
CA THR A 365 7.27 -16.73 -3.15
C THR A 365 7.13 -18.14 -3.74
N THR A 366 5.92 -18.69 -3.78
CA THR A 366 5.62 -19.97 -4.45
C THR A 366 5.01 -19.77 -5.83
N SER A 367 4.66 -18.52 -6.17
CA SER A 367 3.89 -18.19 -7.37
C SER A 367 4.57 -17.04 -8.11
N PRO A 368 5.85 -17.20 -8.54
CA PRO A 368 6.60 -16.15 -9.22
C PRO A 368 5.89 -15.62 -10.46
N GLU A 369 5.14 -16.48 -11.18
CA GLU A 369 4.36 -16.15 -12.37
C GLU A 369 3.20 -15.17 -12.10
N ARG A 370 2.82 -15.01 -10.83
CA ARG A 370 1.73 -14.11 -10.42
C ARG A 370 2.22 -12.72 -10.04
N ILE A 371 3.52 -12.50 -9.95
CA ILE A 371 4.11 -11.21 -9.60
C ILE A 371 3.93 -10.25 -10.79
N CYS A 372 3.41 -9.06 -10.53
CA CYS A 372 3.30 -7.95 -11.50
C CYS A 372 4.54 -7.04 -11.44
N GLY A 373 4.59 -6.01 -12.28
CA GLY A 373 5.68 -5.03 -12.32
C GLY A 373 5.96 -4.38 -10.96
N GLY A 374 4.92 -4.05 -10.19
CA GLY A 374 5.06 -3.53 -8.82
C GLY A 374 5.77 -4.48 -7.84
N GLY A 375 5.88 -5.77 -8.17
CA GLY A 375 6.62 -6.74 -7.37
C GLY A 375 8.12 -6.50 -7.33
N LEU A 376 8.70 -5.91 -8.39
CA LEU A 376 10.10 -5.47 -8.38
C LEU A 376 10.30 -4.38 -7.33
N LEU A 377 9.40 -3.39 -7.29
CA LEU A 377 9.46 -2.28 -6.34
C LEU A 377 9.38 -2.81 -4.90
N LYS A 378 8.43 -3.71 -4.64
CA LYS A 378 8.29 -4.37 -3.34
C LYS A 378 9.50 -5.23 -2.97
N TYR A 379 10.09 -5.93 -3.94
CA TYR A 379 11.33 -6.71 -3.74
C TYR A 379 12.48 -5.81 -3.28
N CYS A 380 12.74 -4.72 -4.00
CA CYS A 380 13.78 -3.74 -3.64
C CYS A 380 13.52 -3.11 -2.27
N LEU A 381 12.25 -2.85 -1.93
CA LEU A 381 11.85 -2.32 -0.62
C LEU A 381 12.14 -3.31 0.51
N LEU A 382 11.91 -4.60 0.29
CA LEU A 382 12.27 -5.65 1.25
C LEU A 382 13.79 -5.73 1.43
N LEU A 383 14.57 -5.64 0.34
CA LEU A 383 16.03 -5.62 0.40
C LEU A 383 16.57 -4.44 1.23
N THR A 384 16.04 -3.21 1.03
CA THR A 384 16.47 -2.05 1.83
C THR A 384 16.07 -2.16 3.31
N ARG A 385 15.04 -2.94 3.62
CA ARG A 385 14.65 -3.29 5.01
C ARG A 385 15.43 -4.49 5.57
N GLY A 386 16.47 -4.94 4.88
CA GLY A 386 17.37 -6.00 5.34
C GLY A 386 16.82 -7.41 5.16
N TYR A 387 15.78 -7.58 4.33
CA TYR A 387 15.34 -8.92 3.94
C TYR A 387 16.31 -9.53 2.93
N ARG A 388 16.39 -10.86 2.93
CA ARG A 388 17.25 -11.61 2.01
C ARG A 388 16.45 -12.64 1.22
N PRO A 389 16.74 -12.87 -0.06
CA PRO A 389 16.09 -13.91 -0.84
C PRO A 389 16.26 -15.28 -0.19
N TYR A 390 15.17 -16.04 -0.11
CA TYR A 390 15.19 -17.42 0.34
C TYR A 390 15.00 -18.34 -0.85
N ASP A 391 15.98 -19.23 -1.06
CA ASP A 391 15.92 -20.20 -2.14
C ASP A 391 14.94 -21.32 -1.77
N ASN A 392 13.72 -21.21 -2.30
CA ASN A 392 12.69 -22.24 -2.21
C ASN A 392 12.51 -22.93 -3.57
N GLY A 393 13.61 -23.26 -4.24
CA GLY A 393 13.63 -23.90 -5.55
C GLY A 393 13.65 -22.93 -6.73
N ILE A 394 13.72 -21.62 -6.47
CA ILE A 394 13.92 -20.56 -7.46
C ILE A 394 15.07 -19.70 -6.96
N ALA A 395 16.16 -19.67 -7.72
CA ALA A 395 17.30 -18.86 -7.36
C ALA A 395 16.96 -17.37 -7.45
N SER A 396 17.55 -16.55 -6.57
CA SER A 396 17.29 -15.10 -6.50
C SER A 396 17.44 -14.39 -7.84
N TRP A 397 18.48 -14.72 -8.61
CA TRP A 397 18.73 -14.14 -9.93
C TRP A 397 17.64 -14.48 -10.96
N GLN A 398 16.98 -15.64 -10.85
CA GLN A 398 15.86 -16.01 -11.72
C GLN A 398 14.63 -15.18 -11.37
N LEU A 399 14.37 -15.01 -10.08
CA LEU A 399 13.27 -14.21 -9.57
C LEU A 399 13.43 -12.74 -9.97
N GLU A 400 14.63 -12.19 -9.86
CA GLU A 400 14.94 -10.81 -10.29
C GLU A 400 14.74 -10.63 -11.79
N LYS A 401 15.24 -11.55 -12.63
CA LYS A 401 15.01 -11.50 -14.08
C LYS A 401 13.52 -11.46 -14.43
N LEU A 402 12.72 -12.29 -13.74
CA LEU A 402 11.27 -12.32 -13.94
C LEU A 402 10.62 -10.98 -13.54
N MET A 403 10.99 -10.45 -12.38
CA MET A 403 10.47 -9.17 -11.88
C MET A 403 10.84 -8.00 -12.79
N CYS A 404 12.10 -7.92 -13.24
CA CYS A 404 12.54 -6.92 -14.20
C CYS A 404 11.76 -7.03 -15.51
N SER A 405 11.65 -8.24 -16.08
CA SER A 405 10.86 -8.45 -17.30
C SER A 405 9.41 -8.01 -17.12
N ARG A 406 8.77 -8.36 -16.00
CA ARG A 406 7.39 -7.97 -15.73
C ARG A 406 7.23 -6.46 -15.49
N PHE A 407 8.22 -5.81 -14.88
CA PHE A 407 8.25 -4.36 -14.69
C PHE A 407 8.18 -3.63 -16.04
N PHE A 408 9.02 -4.01 -17.01
CA PHE A 408 9.01 -3.41 -18.34
C PHE A 408 7.77 -3.76 -19.16
N ILE A 409 7.17 -4.94 -18.95
CA ILE A 409 5.92 -5.33 -19.63
C ILE A 409 4.73 -4.54 -19.08
N ASP A 410 4.65 -4.40 -17.76
CA ASP A 410 3.50 -3.76 -17.12
C ASP A 410 3.61 -2.22 -17.16
N TYR A 411 4.83 -1.66 -17.23
CA TYR A 411 5.10 -0.22 -17.33
C TYR A 411 6.03 0.06 -18.51
N ALA A 412 5.49 -0.02 -19.73
CA ALA A 412 6.28 0.11 -20.95
C ALA A 412 6.75 1.56 -21.21
N ASP A 413 5.96 2.55 -20.79
CA ASP A 413 6.26 3.97 -21.00
C ASP A 413 7.10 4.55 -19.85
N ILE A 414 8.08 5.40 -20.19
CA ILE A 414 8.99 5.99 -19.21
C ILE A 414 8.28 6.96 -18.25
N ASN A 415 7.27 7.69 -18.71
CA ASN A 415 6.51 8.61 -17.85
C ASN A 415 5.62 7.81 -16.88
N GLU A 416 5.08 6.67 -17.32
CA GLU A 416 4.38 5.76 -16.42
C GLU A 416 5.33 5.21 -15.34
N GLN A 417 6.55 4.82 -15.72
CA GLN A 417 7.56 4.37 -14.76
C GLN A 417 7.90 5.47 -13.75
N GLU A 418 8.13 6.71 -14.19
CA GLU A 418 8.39 7.85 -13.32
C GLU A 418 7.25 8.09 -12.34
N TYR A 419 6.00 8.18 -12.84
CA TYR A 419 4.82 8.36 -12.01
C TYR A 419 4.69 7.25 -10.95
N LYS A 420 4.88 5.98 -11.35
CA LYS A 420 4.79 4.84 -10.43
C LYS A 420 5.91 4.87 -9.39
N LEU A 421 7.13 5.24 -9.77
CA LEU A 421 8.25 5.35 -8.84
C LEU A 421 8.03 6.46 -7.82
N LEU A 422 7.63 7.65 -8.27
CA LEU A 422 7.35 8.78 -7.37
C LEU A 422 6.21 8.47 -6.40
N ALA A 423 5.11 7.88 -6.89
CA ALA A 423 3.99 7.45 -6.04
C ALA A 423 4.40 6.34 -5.04
N PHE A 424 5.29 5.43 -5.44
CA PHE A 424 5.81 4.41 -4.54
C PHE A 424 6.69 5.02 -3.44
N LEU A 425 7.55 5.98 -3.82
CA LEU A 425 8.45 6.67 -2.89
C LEU A 425 7.69 7.48 -1.85
N SER A 426 6.68 8.24 -2.26
CA SER A 426 5.85 9.04 -1.33
C SER A 426 5.11 8.15 -0.33
N SER A 427 4.52 7.04 -0.80
CA SER A 427 3.73 6.12 0.03
C SER A 427 4.58 5.33 1.04
N HIS A 428 5.82 4.92 0.69
CA HIS A 428 6.60 4.00 1.52
C HIS A 428 7.73 4.63 2.34
N PHE A 429 8.15 5.85 1.99
CA PHE A 429 9.30 6.53 2.61
C PHE A 429 8.97 7.93 3.14
N SER A 430 7.71 8.37 3.10
CA SER A 430 7.25 9.66 3.65
C SER A 430 8.22 10.81 3.28
N ASN A 431 8.76 11.54 4.26
CA ASN A 431 9.75 12.61 4.05
C ASN A 431 11.21 12.17 4.31
N ASP A 432 11.49 10.86 4.37
CA ASP A 432 12.86 10.36 4.55
C ASP A 432 13.60 10.28 3.20
N ASP A 433 14.18 11.40 2.80
CA ASP A 433 14.91 11.52 1.53
C ASP A 433 16.17 10.63 1.51
N SER A 434 16.78 10.31 2.67
CA SER A 434 17.90 9.36 2.78
C SER A 434 17.47 7.93 2.47
N ALA A 435 16.30 7.51 2.95
CA ALA A 435 15.76 6.20 2.62
C ALA A 435 15.30 6.10 1.15
N LYS A 436 14.71 7.17 0.59
CA LYS A 436 14.38 7.24 -0.85
C LYS A 436 15.62 7.09 -1.71
N TYR A 437 16.70 7.80 -1.39
CA TYR A 437 17.98 7.69 -2.09
C TYR A 437 18.53 6.26 -2.06
N ARG A 438 18.64 5.65 -0.87
CA ARG A 438 19.11 4.26 -0.71
C ARG A 438 18.26 3.25 -1.49
N TYR A 439 16.95 3.44 -1.51
CA TYR A 439 16.04 2.60 -2.29
C TYR A 439 16.25 2.74 -3.79
N LEU A 440 16.43 3.96 -4.31
CA LEU A 440 16.69 4.17 -5.74
C LEU A 440 18.01 3.54 -6.18
N LEU A 441 19.06 3.61 -5.37
CA LEU A 441 20.31 2.89 -5.64
C LEU A 441 20.12 1.37 -5.67
N GLN A 442 19.36 0.83 -4.72
CA GLN A 442 19.05 -0.60 -4.69
C GLN A 442 18.26 -1.02 -5.94
N LEU A 443 17.26 -0.23 -6.35
CA LEU A 443 16.48 -0.50 -7.56
C LEU A 443 17.34 -0.43 -8.82
N ARG A 444 18.19 0.60 -8.94
CA ARG A 444 19.14 0.75 -10.05
C ARG A 444 20.01 -0.50 -10.20
N LEU A 445 20.60 -0.96 -9.10
CA LEU A 445 21.50 -2.13 -9.08
C LEU A 445 20.79 -3.42 -9.52
N ILE A 446 19.54 -3.64 -9.11
CA ILE A 446 18.76 -4.81 -9.54
C ILE A 446 18.45 -4.72 -11.05
N ILE A 447 18.00 -3.57 -11.53
CA ILE A 447 17.67 -3.38 -12.96
C ILE A 447 18.92 -3.56 -13.83
N GLU A 448 20.05 -2.99 -13.41
CA GLU A 448 21.31 -3.07 -14.14
C GLU A 448 21.81 -4.51 -14.28
N ARG A 449 21.77 -5.29 -13.19
CA ARG A 449 22.32 -6.67 -13.17
C ARG A 449 21.36 -7.74 -13.71
N SER A 450 20.04 -7.51 -13.63
CA SER A 450 19.03 -8.56 -13.87
C SER A 450 18.17 -8.32 -15.11
N THR A 451 18.35 -7.21 -15.83
CA THR A 451 17.65 -6.99 -17.10
C THR A 451 18.35 -7.71 -18.26
N VAL A 452 17.58 -8.47 -19.05
CA VAL A 452 18.07 -9.20 -20.23
C VAL A 452 18.40 -8.22 -21.37
N CYS A 453 19.42 -8.54 -22.19
CA CYS A 453 19.94 -7.68 -23.26
C CYS A 453 18.91 -7.23 -24.32
N LEU A 454 17.76 -7.91 -24.42
CA LEU A 454 16.71 -7.59 -25.40
C LEU A 454 16.01 -6.23 -25.16
N MET A 455 16.20 -5.63 -23.98
CA MET A 455 15.56 -4.36 -23.59
C MET A 455 16.61 -3.29 -23.28
N ALA A 456 17.71 -3.23 -24.04
CA ALA A 456 18.85 -2.37 -23.69
C ALA A 456 18.50 -0.87 -23.71
N HIS A 457 17.65 -0.43 -24.64
CA HIS A 457 17.23 0.97 -24.74
C HIS A 457 16.33 1.36 -23.57
N GLU A 458 15.28 0.58 -23.33
CA GLU A 458 14.34 0.76 -22.23
C GLU A 458 15.07 0.72 -20.89
N ARG A 459 15.97 -0.26 -20.71
CA ARG A 459 16.83 -0.36 -19.54
C ARG A 459 17.62 0.93 -19.31
N ASN A 460 18.28 1.45 -20.34
CA ASN A 460 19.10 2.66 -20.20
C ASN A 460 18.25 3.90 -19.89
N LEU A 461 17.04 4.02 -20.45
CA LEU A 461 16.10 5.09 -20.10
C LEU A 461 15.70 5.01 -18.63
N THR A 462 15.27 3.84 -18.16
CA THR A 462 14.88 3.63 -16.75
C THR A 462 16.05 3.84 -15.80
N LEU A 463 17.24 3.36 -16.15
CA LEU A 463 18.45 3.58 -15.35
C LEU A 463 18.81 5.07 -15.26
N THR A 464 18.62 5.83 -16.34
CA THR A 464 18.85 7.28 -16.37
C THR A 464 17.83 8.01 -15.50
N LEU A 465 16.55 7.67 -15.63
CA LEU A 465 15.47 8.20 -14.79
C LEU A 465 15.76 7.97 -13.31
N ILE A 466 16.09 6.73 -12.92
CA ILE A 466 16.39 6.40 -11.52
C ILE A 466 17.61 7.18 -11.01
N THR A 467 18.64 7.35 -11.84
CA THR A 467 19.82 8.16 -11.49
C THR A 467 19.46 9.63 -11.30
N GLN A 468 18.62 10.21 -12.15
CA GLN A 468 18.16 11.59 -12.02
C GLN A 468 17.41 11.78 -10.70
N LEU A 469 16.42 10.92 -10.43
CA LEU A 469 15.67 10.96 -9.16
C LEU A 469 16.59 10.79 -7.95
N ALA A 470 17.55 9.86 -8.00
CA ALA A 470 18.49 9.65 -6.90
C ALA A 470 19.39 10.87 -6.68
N THR A 471 19.81 11.52 -7.77
CA THR A 471 20.63 12.74 -7.74
C THR A 471 19.86 13.90 -7.12
N ASP A 472 18.58 14.05 -7.45
CA ASP A 472 17.72 15.09 -6.87
C ASP A 472 17.60 14.93 -5.35
N TYR A 473 17.34 13.71 -4.85
CA TYR A 473 17.28 13.46 -3.41
C TYR A 473 18.63 13.64 -2.73
N TYR A 474 19.73 13.28 -3.39
CA TYR A 474 21.08 13.51 -2.87
C TYR A 474 21.36 15.01 -2.67
N TYR A 475 21.01 15.86 -3.63
CA TYR A 475 21.20 17.31 -3.50
C TYR A 475 20.32 17.92 -2.41
N ARG A 476 19.07 17.47 -2.23
CA ARG A 476 18.22 17.92 -1.11
C ARG A 476 18.85 17.64 0.25
N LEU A 477 19.42 16.45 0.43
CA LEU A 477 20.15 16.09 1.66
C LEU A 477 21.40 16.96 1.88
N TYR A 478 22.11 17.29 0.80
CA TYR A 478 23.30 18.13 0.86
C TYR A 478 22.96 19.59 1.21
N ASP A 479 21.86 20.13 0.66
CA ASP A 479 21.39 21.48 0.95
C ASP A 479 20.88 21.61 2.39
N GLU A 480 20.12 20.63 2.90
CA GLU A 480 19.73 20.58 4.32
C GLU A 480 20.95 20.64 5.24
N TYR A 481 21.97 19.81 4.97
CA TYR A 481 23.21 19.79 5.76
C TYR A 481 23.92 21.14 5.80
N ASN A 482 24.01 21.84 4.66
CA ASN A 482 24.65 23.15 4.59
C ASN A 482 23.83 24.24 5.30
N ILE A 483 22.50 24.19 5.25
CA ILE A 483 21.65 25.12 6.00
C ILE A 483 21.85 24.94 7.51
N TYR A 484 21.83 23.71 8.02
CA TYR A 484 22.11 23.44 9.44
C TYR A 484 23.52 23.87 9.85
N SER A 485 24.51 23.70 8.96
CA SER A 485 25.88 24.19 9.20
C SER A 485 25.99 25.71 9.19
N LEU A 486 25.11 26.44 8.49
CA LEU A 486 25.07 27.91 8.47
C LEU A 486 24.28 28.50 9.65
N MET A 487 23.31 27.78 10.23
CA MET A 487 22.42 28.28 11.28
C MET A 487 22.97 28.17 12.72
N GLY A 488 24.19 27.67 12.92
CA GLY A 488 24.97 27.98 14.13
C GLY A 488 24.37 27.55 15.48
N GLU A 489 23.80 26.35 15.60
CA GLU A 489 23.72 25.68 16.90
C GLU A 489 24.89 24.71 17.04
N THR A 490 26.01 25.22 17.58
CA THR A 490 27.05 24.38 18.15
C THR A 490 26.50 23.71 19.41
N THR A 491 25.83 22.57 19.26
CA THR A 491 25.89 21.53 20.28
C THR A 491 26.93 20.52 19.83
N THR A 492 28.00 20.41 20.61
CA THR A 492 28.99 19.36 20.49
C THR A 492 28.34 18.02 20.82
N ALA A 493 27.61 17.45 19.87
CA ALA A 493 27.39 16.03 19.82
C ALA A 493 28.43 15.48 18.85
N GLU A 494 29.41 14.73 19.36
CA GLU A 494 30.15 13.77 18.55
C GLU A 494 29.14 12.78 17.97
N VAL A 495 28.57 13.11 16.81
CA VAL A 495 27.82 12.14 16.02
C VAL A 495 28.85 11.30 15.31
N THR A 496 29.14 10.16 15.91
CA THR A 496 29.85 9.05 15.29
C THR A 496 29.11 8.70 14.00
N VAL A 497 29.70 9.04 12.86
CA VAL A 497 29.33 8.45 11.56
C VAL A 497 29.49 6.94 11.74
N PRO A 498 28.44 6.10 11.57
CA PRO A 498 28.62 4.66 11.60
C PRO A 498 29.35 4.24 10.33
N ASN A 499 30.67 4.32 10.35
CA ASN A 499 31.52 3.50 9.49
C ASN A 499 31.35 2.05 9.95
N SER A 500 30.31 1.37 9.47
CA SER A 500 30.21 -0.09 9.26
C SER A 500 28.76 -0.55 9.06
N ILE A 501 28.20 -0.26 7.90
CA ILE A 501 27.51 -1.35 7.20
C ILE A 501 28.34 -1.60 5.95
N THR A 502 29.28 -2.51 6.08
CA THR A 502 29.82 -3.26 4.95
C THR A 502 28.63 -3.96 4.31
N ILE A 503 28.00 -3.31 3.33
CA ILE A 503 27.46 -4.09 2.23
C ILE A 503 28.73 -4.58 1.55
N ASP A 504 28.97 -5.89 1.51
CA ASP A 504 29.93 -6.49 0.58
C ASP A 504 29.43 -6.21 -0.84
N VAL A 505 29.54 -4.95 -1.27
CA VAL A 505 29.55 -4.57 -2.66
C VAL A 505 31.01 -4.68 -3.03
N ILE A 506 31.34 -5.74 -3.76
CA ILE A 506 32.58 -5.79 -4.53
C ILE A 506 32.58 -4.53 -5.39
N TYR A 507 33.39 -3.55 -5.00
CA TYR A 507 33.64 -2.35 -5.78
C TYR A 507 34.23 -2.78 -7.12
N HIS A 508 33.50 -2.56 -8.21
CA HIS A 508 34.14 -2.29 -9.49
C HIS A 508 34.21 -0.77 -9.63
N ASN A 509 35.45 -0.27 -9.66
CA ASN A 509 35.85 1.13 -9.61
C ASN A 509 35.47 1.92 -10.88
N GLU A 510 34.18 2.13 -11.14
CA GLU A 510 33.71 2.99 -12.25
C GLU A 510 33.14 4.35 -11.76
N TRP A 511 33.14 4.59 -10.45
CA TRP A 511 32.44 5.75 -9.85
C TRP A 511 33.28 7.04 -9.78
N ASP A 512 34.62 6.95 -9.83
CA ASP A 512 35.49 8.13 -9.77
C ASP A 512 35.68 8.83 -11.12
N GLU A 513 35.49 8.15 -12.26
CA GLU A 513 35.53 8.78 -13.59
C GLU A 513 34.35 9.74 -13.82
N TRP A 514 33.18 9.46 -13.24
CA TRP A 514 31.97 10.28 -13.40
C TRP A 514 32.05 11.65 -12.73
N LYS A 515 32.77 11.76 -11.60
CA LYS A 515 33.02 13.05 -10.92
C LYS A 515 33.84 14.02 -11.78
N SER A 516 34.72 13.48 -12.64
CA SER A 516 35.58 14.30 -13.50
C SER A 516 34.87 14.87 -14.71
N LEU A 517 33.81 14.23 -15.20
CA LEU A 517 33.13 14.60 -16.45
C LEU A 517 32.04 15.67 -16.28
N TYR A 518 31.49 15.84 -15.07
CA TYR A 518 30.30 16.69 -14.84
C TYR A 518 30.44 17.71 -13.71
N ALA A 519 31.63 17.94 -13.17
CA ALA A 519 31.86 19.04 -12.24
C ALA A 519 31.75 20.39 -12.99
N PRO A 520 30.89 21.33 -12.54
CA PRO A 520 30.79 22.65 -13.17
C PRO A 520 32.11 23.42 -12.99
N GLN A 521 32.78 23.75 -14.09
CA GLN A 521 33.99 24.57 -14.08
C GLN A 521 33.66 25.98 -13.53
N LYS A 522 34.04 26.25 -12.28
CA LYS A 522 34.08 27.61 -11.74
C LYS A 522 35.13 28.40 -12.53
N LYS A 523 34.68 29.35 -13.36
CA LYS A 523 35.56 30.39 -13.93
C LYS A 523 36.18 31.18 -12.78
N GLN A 524 37.50 31.07 -12.62
CA GLN A 524 38.28 32.00 -11.81
C GLN A 524 38.23 33.39 -12.46
N ILE A 525 37.57 34.34 -11.79
CA ILE A 525 37.78 35.77 -12.02
C ILE A 525 38.95 36.15 -11.10
N GLN A 526 40.15 36.23 -11.68
CA GLN A 526 41.32 36.79 -11.00
C GLN A 526 41.25 38.32 -11.15
N SER A 527 40.94 39.02 -10.08
CA SER A 527 41.15 40.46 -9.96
C SER A 527 42.66 40.75 -9.95
N GLN A 528 43.15 41.45 -10.96
CA GLN A 528 44.48 42.05 -10.97
C GLN A 528 44.49 43.26 -10.03
N GLN A 529 45.37 43.23 -9.03
CA GLN A 529 46.01 44.42 -8.46
C GLN A 529 47.53 44.19 -8.54
N ASP A 530 48.21 45.27 -8.94
CA ASP A 530 49.65 45.56 -8.85
C ASP A 530 50.56 45.14 -10.03
N ASN A 531 50.53 45.93 -11.11
CA ASN A 531 51.57 46.92 -11.46
C ASN A 531 51.21 47.70 -12.73
#